data_AF-A0A8H7K6V2-F1
#
_entry.id   AF-A0A8H7K6V2-F1
#
_cell.length_a   1.000
_cell.length_b   1.000
_cell.length_c   1.000
_cell.angle_alpha   90.00
_cell.angle_beta   90.00
_cell.angle_gamma   90.00
#
_symmetry.space_group_name_H-M   'P 1'
#
loop_
_entity.id
_entity.type
_entity.pdbx_description
1 polymer ?
#
loop_
_entity_poly.entity_id
_entity_poly.type
_entity_poly.pdbx_seq_one_letter_code
_entity_poly.pdbx_strand_id
1 'polypeptide(L)'
;MQSLADAVNIAEDISILFLLHQVVELPTSNAITPPKGSCTAAYSLPFEKERDLTIILAYISCIRDNPSRVPALCIRENKAADQLDILFAVNASNAADKGVLPEVQTRFQKLFKLLSSVPTSDHAEEDIFAEIVSMCTTRILERLRILHQQDKLPVETHLIETIRILSQKSPTFVEAAKDLVHKINIWNKHQATSELIKVVESAHRLSKIPDLPTLLDQISNKDMSPTARSGLLNAIKKLARYRTAARILCKVAKKFPVARKMDFIPVNLPEVAFQKVQATMQAPGRGISEALSRTTLSKSERKRMNLCYSYLKINQEQANQRFRAQKTQTLNGAKIHAEVQLVFFCEANNFQPPPRVISSSKDACFLCNALIKVHGKYHIPRQHGRLYPGWRLPWFPAPNSIQSRLAKHLEEAISGSVRTMIQSQKRINLPPPNESTALTVAISETTASENSGCHSVSSRSISPVKLVVPQPVPPHGPREVAASAVRLPTLGSPSLSIANVAKAQGEIASEPQEVVDRGEHGKREIQGKPKKSQIKEEKMESWYYQGKPKKSQIKEEKG
;
A
#
# COMPACT_ATOMS: atom_id res chain seq x y z
N MET A 1 -7.87 30.68 -9.35
CA MET A 1 -8.62 30.65 -8.06
C MET A 1 -9.22 29.28 -7.77
N GLN A 2 -10.08 28.71 -8.62
CA GLN A 2 -10.76 27.42 -8.34
C GLN A 2 -9.80 26.27 -7.96
N SER A 3 -8.71 26.06 -8.71
CA SER A 3 -7.73 25.00 -8.44
C SER A 3 -7.08 25.08 -7.05
N LEU A 4 -6.88 26.29 -6.53
CA LEU A 4 -6.37 26.52 -5.17
C LEU A 4 -7.43 26.16 -4.12
N ALA A 5 -8.69 26.56 -4.34
CA ALA A 5 -9.79 26.20 -3.45
C ALA A 5 -9.97 24.68 -3.38
N ASP A 6 -9.99 23.99 -4.52
CA ASP A 6 -10.11 22.53 -4.60
C ASP A 6 -8.91 21.82 -3.93
N ALA A 7 -7.67 22.32 -4.09
CA ALA A 7 -6.50 21.77 -3.42
C ALA A 7 -6.57 21.91 -1.87
N VAL A 8 -7.06 23.04 -1.36
CA VAL A 8 -7.27 23.25 0.07
C VAL A 8 -8.43 22.38 0.59
N ASN A 9 -9.51 22.25 -0.18
CA ASN A 9 -10.64 21.38 0.15
C ASN A 9 -10.19 19.92 0.31
N ILE A 10 -9.47 19.38 -0.69
CA ILE A 10 -8.93 18.01 -0.66
C ILE A 10 -7.99 17.80 0.54
N ALA A 11 -7.14 18.77 0.87
CA ALA A 11 -6.26 18.68 2.04
C ALA A 11 -7.01 18.67 3.38
N GLU A 12 -8.12 19.42 3.49
CA GLU A 12 -9.02 19.36 4.65
C GLU A 12 -9.71 18.00 4.75
N ASP A 13 -10.19 17.46 3.62
CA ASP A 13 -10.94 16.20 3.59
C ASP A 13 -10.04 15.01 3.95
N ILE A 14 -8.80 14.99 3.42
CA ILE A 14 -7.74 14.07 3.84
C ILE A 14 -7.47 14.20 5.34
N SER A 15 -7.44 15.41 5.89
CA SER A 15 -7.16 15.65 7.31
C SER A 15 -8.29 15.17 8.23
N ILE A 16 -9.56 15.29 7.79
CA ILE A 16 -10.71 14.72 8.50
C ILE A 16 -10.68 13.19 8.42
N LEU A 17 -10.48 12.62 7.23
CA LEU A 17 -10.38 11.16 7.07
C LEU A 17 -9.24 10.57 7.89
N PHE A 18 -8.10 11.25 8.01
CA PHE A 18 -6.97 10.81 8.84
C PHE A 18 -7.21 10.96 10.34
N LEU A 19 -8.02 11.93 10.76
CA LEU A 19 -8.49 12.03 12.15
C LEU A 19 -9.40 10.85 12.53
N LEU A 20 -10.26 10.42 11.60
CA LEU A 20 -11.20 9.31 11.80
C LEU A 20 -10.52 7.93 11.66
N HIS A 21 -9.59 7.78 10.70
CA HIS A 21 -9.07 6.49 10.23
C HIS A 21 -7.56 6.43 10.06
N GLN A 22 -7.00 5.23 10.25
CA GLN A 22 -5.72 4.85 9.63
C GLN A 22 -5.94 4.08 8.31
N VAL A 23 -7.02 3.31 8.25
CA VAL A 23 -7.44 2.47 7.13
C VAL A 23 -8.92 2.74 6.92
N VAL A 24 -9.27 3.26 5.73
CA VAL A 24 -10.63 3.73 5.39
C VAL A 24 -11.48 2.57 4.90
N GLU A 25 -10.89 1.68 4.10
CA GLU A 25 -11.54 0.52 3.50
C GLU A 25 -10.69 -0.74 3.66
N LEU A 26 -11.31 -1.92 3.60
CA LEU A 26 -10.57 -3.18 3.57
C LEU A 26 -9.89 -3.41 2.20
N PRO A 27 -8.76 -4.15 2.15
CA PRO A 27 -8.06 -4.47 0.90
C PRO A 27 -8.93 -5.19 -0.13
N THR A 28 -9.20 -4.52 -1.25
CA THR A 28 -10.19 -4.95 -2.27
C THR A 28 -9.59 -4.89 -3.66
N SER A 29 -9.87 -5.91 -4.47
CA SER A 29 -9.54 -5.94 -5.90
C SER A 29 -10.62 -5.20 -6.70
N ASN A 30 -10.23 -4.45 -7.72
CA ASN A 30 -11.18 -3.78 -8.61
C ASN A 30 -11.61 -4.73 -9.74
N ALA A 31 -12.81 -4.51 -10.29
CA ALA A 31 -13.35 -5.34 -11.37
C ALA A 31 -12.44 -5.31 -12.60
N ILE A 32 -12.12 -6.49 -13.13
CA ILE A 32 -11.29 -6.65 -14.33
C ILE A 32 -12.17 -6.34 -15.55
N THR A 33 -12.27 -5.07 -15.88
CA THR A 33 -13.02 -4.54 -17.02
C THR A 33 -12.20 -3.45 -17.69
N PRO A 34 -12.20 -3.36 -19.03
CA PRO A 34 -11.56 -2.25 -19.73
C PRO A 34 -12.13 -0.90 -19.26
N PRO A 35 -11.33 0.17 -19.18
CA PRO A 35 -11.82 1.49 -18.82
C PRO A 35 -12.88 2.02 -19.79
N LYS A 36 -13.75 2.91 -19.30
CA LYS A 36 -14.81 3.50 -20.12
C LYS A 36 -14.21 4.29 -21.28
N GLY A 37 -14.70 4.04 -22.49
CA GLY A 37 -14.19 4.67 -23.73
C GLY A 37 -13.02 3.95 -24.40
N SER A 38 -12.49 2.86 -23.82
CA SER A 38 -11.48 2.02 -24.47
C SER A 38 -12.07 1.23 -25.65
N CYS A 39 -11.89 1.70 -26.88
CA CYS A 39 -12.20 0.91 -28.08
C CYS A 39 -11.19 -0.25 -28.23
N THR A 40 -11.64 -1.50 -28.19
CA THR A 40 -10.76 -2.69 -28.24
C THR A 40 -9.93 -2.77 -29.53
N ALA A 41 -10.52 -2.43 -30.68
CA ALA A 41 -9.85 -2.40 -31.98
C ALA A 41 -8.74 -1.34 -32.10
N ALA A 42 -8.64 -0.40 -31.14
CA ALA A 42 -7.57 0.58 -31.12
C ALA A 42 -6.23 0.03 -30.60
N TYR A 43 -6.18 -1.20 -30.06
CA TYR A 43 -5.02 -1.78 -29.38
C TYR A 43 -4.61 -3.12 -30.00
N SER A 44 -3.30 -3.33 -30.10
CA SER A 44 -2.64 -4.55 -30.54
C SER A 44 -2.53 -5.58 -29.40
N LEU A 45 -2.42 -5.09 -28.16
CA LEU A 45 -2.36 -5.92 -26.96
C LEU A 45 -3.76 -5.99 -26.31
N PRO A 46 -4.31 -7.19 -26.03
CA PRO A 46 -5.56 -7.33 -25.27
C PRO A 46 -5.45 -6.69 -23.88
N PHE A 47 -6.54 -6.08 -23.38
CA PHE A 47 -6.56 -5.39 -22.08
C PHE A 47 -6.03 -6.24 -20.92
N GLU A 48 -6.36 -7.52 -20.88
CA GLU A 48 -5.85 -8.45 -19.87
C GLU A 48 -4.33 -8.61 -19.93
N LYS A 49 -3.75 -8.60 -21.14
CA LYS A 49 -2.30 -8.76 -21.34
C LYS A 49 -1.55 -7.46 -21.12
N GLU A 50 -2.14 -6.31 -21.41
CA GLU A 50 -1.64 -5.02 -20.91
C GLU A 50 -1.63 -5.04 -19.38
N ARG A 51 -2.75 -5.39 -18.74
CA ARG A 51 -2.87 -5.47 -17.28
C ARG A 51 -1.83 -6.40 -16.66
N ASP A 52 -1.70 -7.62 -17.17
CA ASP A 52 -0.75 -8.61 -16.69
C ASP A 52 0.70 -8.09 -16.83
N LEU A 53 1.04 -7.49 -17.97
CA LEU A 53 2.35 -6.92 -18.27
C LEU A 53 2.67 -5.69 -17.38
N THR A 54 1.74 -4.73 -17.26
CA THR A 54 1.86 -3.56 -16.37
C THR A 54 2.11 -3.98 -14.94
N ILE A 55 1.34 -4.95 -14.43
CA ILE A 55 1.48 -5.50 -13.08
C ILE A 55 2.86 -6.13 -12.86
N ILE A 56 3.40 -6.83 -13.86
CA ILE A 56 4.70 -7.52 -13.76
C ILE A 56 5.87 -6.55 -13.83
N LEU A 57 5.88 -5.64 -14.82
CA LEU A 57 6.91 -4.63 -14.95
C LEU A 57 6.93 -3.74 -13.70
N ALA A 58 5.76 -3.32 -13.18
CA ALA A 58 5.67 -2.55 -11.94
C ALA A 58 6.28 -3.33 -10.75
N TYR A 59 6.08 -4.64 -10.70
CA TYR A 59 6.59 -5.49 -9.63
C TYR A 59 8.12 -5.63 -9.63
N ILE A 60 8.74 -5.87 -10.79
CA ILE A 60 10.20 -6.03 -10.91
C ILE A 60 10.95 -4.70 -10.86
N SER A 61 10.28 -3.59 -11.16
CA SER A 61 10.87 -2.24 -11.05
C SER A 61 11.22 -1.80 -9.61
N CYS A 62 10.59 -2.41 -8.60
CA CYS A 62 10.85 -2.11 -7.20
C CYS A 62 12.11 -2.84 -6.72
N ILE A 63 13.26 -2.23 -6.97
CA ILE A 63 14.58 -2.80 -6.68
C ILE A 63 15.01 -2.77 -5.21
N ARG A 64 14.34 -1.99 -4.34
CA ARG A 64 14.60 -1.84 -2.89
C ARG A 64 13.30 -1.54 -2.10
N ASP A 65 13.24 -1.83 -0.80
CA ASP A 65 12.09 -1.50 0.07
C ASP A 65 12.12 -0.06 0.59
N ASN A 66 12.12 0.92 -0.32
CA ASN A 66 12.03 2.33 0.06
C ASN A 66 10.58 2.83 -0.05
N PRO A 67 9.86 3.05 1.08
CA PRO A 67 8.48 3.53 1.03
C PRO A 67 8.35 4.99 0.57
N SER A 68 9.42 5.78 0.64
CA SER A 68 9.49 7.12 0.04
C SER A 68 9.69 7.09 -1.48
N ARG A 69 10.05 5.94 -2.08
CA ARG A 69 10.36 5.79 -3.52
C ARG A 69 9.65 4.60 -4.14
N VAL A 70 8.34 4.48 -3.90
CA VAL A 70 7.50 3.46 -4.56
C VAL A 70 7.37 3.78 -6.05
N PRO A 71 7.67 2.84 -6.96
CA PRO A 71 7.49 3.02 -8.38
C PRO A 71 6.09 2.63 -8.85
N ALA A 72 5.59 3.33 -9.86
CA ALA A 72 4.42 2.95 -10.65
C ALA A 72 4.71 3.08 -12.14
N LEU A 73 3.97 2.33 -12.96
CA LEU A 73 4.01 2.49 -14.41
C LEU A 73 2.67 2.19 -15.08
N CYS A 74 2.57 2.63 -16.32
CA CYS A 74 1.54 2.26 -17.28
C CYS A 74 2.17 2.02 -18.66
N ILE A 75 1.42 1.40 -19.58
CA ILE A 75 1.91 1.01 -20.90
C ILE A 75 1.11 1.76 -21.96
N ARG A 76 1.80 2.42 -22.88
CA ARG A 76 1.22 3.08 -24.05
C ARG A 76 1.64 2.30 -25.30
N GLU A 77 0.69 2.02 -26.18
CA GLU A 77 1.01 1.59 -27.55
C GLU A 77 1.39 2.82 -28.40
N ASN A 78 2.65 2.89 -28.80
CA ASN A 78 3.16 3.96 -29.66
C ASN A 78 3.11 3.50 -31.12
N LYS A 79 1.96 3.72 -31.75
CA LYS A 79 1.68 3.30 -33.14
C LYS A 79 2.64 3.87 -34.19
N ALA A 80 3.21 5.05 -33.95
CA ALA A 80 4.16 5.68 -34.87
C ALA A 80 5.52 4.96 -34.89
N ALA A 81 5.92 4.35 -33.77
CA ALA A 81 7.18 3.61 -33.62
C ALA A 81 7.00 2.07 -33.58
N ASP A 82 5.76 1.58 -33.69
CA ASP A 82 5.41 0.15 -33.54
C ASP A 82 5.98 -0.48 -32.25
N GLN A 83 5.86 0.21 -31.12
CA GLN A 83 6.45 -0.21 -29.84
C GLN A 83 5.53 0.02 -28.64
N LEU A 84 5.89 -0.57 -27.50
CA LEU A 84 5.32 -0.25 -26.20
C LEU A 84 6.19 0.76 -25.44
N ASP A 85 5.67 1.95 -25.19
CA ASP A 85 6.30 2.91 -24.30
C ASP A 85 5.93 2.56 -22.85
N ILE A 86 6.93 2.25 -22.04
CA ILE A 86 6.78 1.94 -20.61
C ILE A 86 6.92 3.24 -19.82
N LEU A 87 5.79 3.90 -19.56
CA LEU A 87 5.73 5.18 -18.86
C LEU A 87 5.92 4.94 -17.36
N PHE A 88 7.01 5.46 -16.78
CA PHE A 88 7.46 5.08 -15.44
C PHE A 88 7.63 6.29 -14.51
N ALA A 89 7.06 6.23 -13.30
CA ALA A 89 7.13 7.28 -12.29
C ALA A 89 7.53 6.72 -10.91
N VAL A 90 8.05 7.60 -10.04
CA VAL A 90 8.34 7.32 -8.62
C VAL A 90 7.74 8.43 -7.76
N ASN A 91 7.32 8.11 -6.52
CA ASN A 91 6.84 9.13 -5.58
C ASN A 91 7.85 10.28 -5.46
N ALA A 92 7.42 11.51 -5.75
CA ALA A 92 8.31 12.67 -5.87
C ALA A 92 7.83 13.86 -5.03
N SER A 93 8.77 14.57 -4.43
CA SER A 93 8.50 15.79 -3.65
C SER A 93 8.65 17.07 -4.48
N ASN A 94 9.51 17.02 -5.51
CA ASN A 94 9.86 18.10 -6.43
C ASN A 94 10.31 17.50 -7.78
N ALA A 95 10.46 18.33 -8.83
CA ALA A 95 10.83 17.88 -10.18
C ALA A 95 12.28 17.34 -10.31
N ALA A 96 13.16 17.64 -9.36
CA ALA A 96 14.54 17.15 -9.34
C ALA A 96 14.69 15.77 -8.65
N ASP A 97 13.65 15.26 -7.98
CA ASP A 97 13.65 13.97 -7.29
C ASP A 97 13.58 12.79 -8.27
N LYS A 98 14.66 12.58 -9.01
CA LYS A 98 14.82 11.48 -9.98
C LYS A 98 14.89 10.10 -9.32
N GLY A 99 14.79 10.01 -8.00
CA GLY A 99 14.57 8.77 -7.27
C GLY A 99 15.55 7.64 -7.61
N VAL A 100 15.00 6.55 -8.17
CA VAL A 100 15.74 5.38 -8.68
C VAL A 100 15.70 5.29 -10.22
N LEU A 101 15.23 6.34 -10.91
CA LEU A 101 14.95 6.31 -12.36
C LEU A 101 16.12 5.83 -13.21
N PRO A 102 17.36 6.33 -13.08
CA PRO A 102 18.45 5.92 -13.98
C PRO A 102 18.90 4.47 -13.77
N GLU A 103 18.91 4.01 -12.50
CA GLU A 103 19.24 2.63 -12.13
C GLU A 103 18.19 1.65 -12.68
N VAL A 104 16.91 2.01 -12.60
CA VAL A 104 15.79 1.20 -13.09
C VAL A 104 15.74 1.20 -14.63
N GLN A 105 15.93 2.35 -15.28
CA GLN A 105 16.00 2.49 -16.74
C GLN A 105 17.08 1.58 -17.34
N THR A 106 18.30 1.63 -16.81
CA THR A 106 19.44 0.82 -17.29
C THR A 106 19.14 -0.68 -17.21
N ARG A 107 18.47 -1.12 -16.12
CA ARG A 107 18.07 -2.53 -15.93
C ARG A 107 16.95 -2.93 -16.91
N PHE A 108 15.96 -2.07 -17.14
CA PHE A 108 14.89 -2.35 -18.10
C PHE A 108 15.39 -2.40 -19.55
N GLN A 109 16.34 -1.54 -19.96
CA GLN A 109 16.90 -1.58 -21.31
C GLN A 109 17.57 -2.93 -21.63
N LYS A 110 18.26 -3.54 -20.66
CA LYS A 110 18.80 -4.91 -20.80
C LYS A 110 17.69 -5.95 -20.96
N LEU A 111 16.66 -5.89 -20.10
CA LEU A 111 15.50 -6.79 -20.18
C LEU A 111 14.75 -6.66 -21.53
N PHE A 112 14.57 -5.44 -22.04
CA PHE A 112 13.91 -5.19 -23.32
C PHE A 112 14.73 -5.72 -24.50
N LYS A 113 16.07 -5.64 -24.44
CA LYS A 113 16.95 -6.29 -25.42
C LYS A 113 16.73 -7.80 -25.44
N LEU A 114 16.64 -8.47 -24.29
CA LEU A 114 16.34 -9.92 -24.21
C LEU A 114 14.94 -10.24 -24.76
N LEU A 115 13.94 -9.40 -24.51
CA LEU A 115 12.59 -9.57 -25.06
C LEU A 115 12.54 -9.46 -26.59
N SER A 116 13.43 -8.65 -27.18
CA SER A 116 13.54 -8.53 -28.64
C SER A 116 14.03 -9.82 -29.32
N SER A 117 14.90 -10.58 -28.66
CA SER A 117 15.48 -11.85 -29.14
C SER A 117 14.67 -13.11 -28.78
N VAL A 118 13.53 -12.98 -28.10
CA VAL A 118 12.64 -14.10 -27.75
C VAL A 118 12.24 -15.01 -28.92
N PRO A 119 12.04 -14.52 -30.17
CA PRO A 119 11.70 -15.41 -31.29
C PRO A 119 12.84 -16.30 -31.78
N THR A 120 14.09 -16.00 -31.40
CA THR A 120 15.30 -16.64 -31.94
C THR A 120 16.18 -17.29 -30.86
N SER A 121 15.72 -17.34 -29.60
CA SER A 121 16.43 -17.98 -28.49
C SER A 121 15.57 -19.04 -27.82
N ASP A 122 16.07 -20.28 -27.81
CA ASP A 122 15.46 -21.42 -27.11
C ASP A 122 15.53 -21.26 -25.58
N HIS A 123 16.49 -20.47 -25.08
CA HIS A 123 16.71 -20.20 -23.65
C HIS A 123 16.15 -18.85 -23.19
N ALA A 124 15.31 -18.20 -24.00
CA ALA A 124 14.83 -16.84 -23.73
C ALA A 124 14.12 -16.70 -22.37
N GLU A 125 13.39 -17.72 -21.88
CA GLU A 125 12.74 -17.65 -20.56
C GLU A 125 13.76 -17.69 -19.40
N GLU A 126 14.84 -18.45 -19.57
CA GLU A 126 15.95 -18.58 -18.62
C GLU A 126 16.81 -17.31 -18.61
N ASP A 127 17.13 -16.74 -19.77
CA ASP A 127 17.86 -15.47 -19.90
C ASP A 127 17.09 -14.31 -19.25
N ILE A 128 15.79 -14.20 -19.57
CA ILE A 128 14.88 -13.21 -18.96
C ILE A 128 14.81 -13.44 -17.44
N PHE A 129 14.75 -14.69 -16.98
CA PHE A 129 14.70 -14.99 -15.55
C PHE A 129 15.99 -14.62 -14.83
N ALA A 130 17.15 -14.89 -15.42
CA ALA A 130 18.45 -14.52 -14.89
C ALA A 130 18.61 -13.00 -14.78
N GLU A 131 18.22 -12.22 -15.81
CA GLU A 131 18.25 -10.75 -15.75
C GLU A 131 17.24 -10.21 -14.72
N ILE A 132 16.04 -10.82 -14.58
CA ILE A 132 15.08 -10.44 -13.53
C ILE A 132 15.65 -10.68 -12.12
N VAL A 133 16.31 -11.82 -11.88
CA VAL A 133 16.94 -12.09 -10.57
C VAL A 133 18.10 -11.12 -10.32
N SER A 134 18.96 -10.91 -11.32
CA SER A 134 20.05 -9.92 -11.30
C SER A 134 19.53 -8.52 -10.93
N MET A 135 18.56 -8.01 -11.69
CA MET A 135 18.00 -6.67 -11.50
C MET A 135 17.23 -6.52 -10.17
N CYS A 136 16.73 -7.60 -9.58
CA CYS A 136 15.98 -7.58 -8.32
C CYS A 136 16.76 -8.10 -7.10
N THR A 137 18.06 -8.38 -7.21
CA THR A 137 18.89 -8.99 -6.15
C THR A 137 18.61 -8.43 -4.75
N THR A 138 18.80 -7.12 -4.53
CA THR A 138 18.55 -6.47 -3.22
C THR A 138 17.12 -6.71 -2.72
N ARG A 139 16.12 -6.57 -3.61
CA ARG A 139 14.70 -6.80 -3.27
C ARG A 139 14.40 -8.26 -2.90
N ILE A 140 15.08 -9.22 -3.51
CA ILE A 140 14.95 -10.64 -3.18
C ILE A 140 15.48 -10.88 -1.77
N LEU A 141 16.65 -10.32 -1.42
CA LEU A 141 17.29 -10.52 -0.12
C LEU A 141 16.53 -9.84 1.03
N GLU A 142 15.93 -8.67 0.80
CA GLU A 142 14.98 -8.03 1.73
C GLU A 142 13.73 -8.91 1.98
N ARG A 143 13.25 -9.63 0.95
CA ARG A 143 12.07 -10.52 1.05
C ARG A 143 12.38 -11.84 1.73
N LEU A 144 13.60 -12.36 1.56
CA LEU A 144 14.17 -13.45 2.38
C LEU A 144 14.44 -13.00 3.82
N ARG A 145 14.47 -11.68 4.05
CA ARG A 145 14.79 -11.00 5.32
C ARG A 145 16.23 -11.25 5.80
N ILE A 146 17.15 -11.41 4.83
CA ILE A 146 18.59 -11.53 5.08
C ILE A 146 19.19 -10.14 5.26
N LEU A 147 18.78 -9.18 4.43
CA LEU A 147 19.12 -7.76 4.60
C LEU A 147 18.12 -7.07 5.52
N HIS A 148 18.56 -6.74 6.74
CA HIS A 148 17.97 -5.81 7.71
C HIS A 148 16.45 -5.86 7.96
N GLN A 149 16.01 -6.68 8.94
CA GLN A 149 14.78 -6.38 9.72
C GLN A 149 15.00 -6.73 11.19
N GLN A 150 15.23 -5.73 12.06
CA GLN A 150 15.47 -5.94 13.51
C GLN A 150 14.33 -6.69 14.24
N ASP A 151 13.12 -6.67 13.68
CA ASP A 151 11.90 -7.22 14.30
C ASP A 151 11.37 -8.51 13.61
N LYS A 152 12.06 -9.10 12.62
CA LYS A 152 11.54 -10.29 11.89
C LYS A 152 12.58 -11.37 11.63
N LEU A 153 12.23 -12.61 11.96
CA LEU A 153 13.02 -13.81 11.63
C LEU A 153 13.17 -14.00 10.11
N PRO A 154 14.31 -14.54 9.64
CA PRO A 154 14.51 -14.98 8.26
C PRO A 154 13.41 -15.93 7.75
N VAL A 155 13.20 -15.94 6.43
CA VAL A 155 12.30 -16.92 5.78
C VAL A 155 12.75 -18.34 6.07
N GLU A 156 14.06 -18.59 6.08
CA GLU A 156 14.67 -19.87 6.41
C GLU A 156 14.26 -20.39 7.79
N THR A 157 14.37 -19.57 8.83
CA THR A 157 13.99 -19.95 10.21
C THR A 157 12.52 -20.34 10.31
N HIS A 158 11.64 -19.59 9.64
CA HIS A 158 10.21 -19.94 9.58
C HIS A 158 9.96 -21.24 8.81
N LEU A 159 10.72 -21.52 7.74
CA LEU A 159 10.61 -22.78 6.99
C LEU A 159 11.07 -23.98 7.83
N ILE A 160 12.20 -23.88 8.53
CA ILE A 160 12.72 -24.94 9.42
C ILE A 160 11.68 -25.31 10.48
N GLU A 161 11.08 -24.31 11.15
CA GLU A 161 10.04 -24.56 12.15
C GLU A 161 8.77 -25.15 11.52
N THR A 162 8.37 -24.68 10.33
CA THR A 162 7.23 -25.24 9.60
C THR A 162 7.47 -26.70 9.18
N ILE A 163 8.69 -27.04 8.74
CA ILE A 163 9.12 -28.40 8.41
C ILE A 163 9.02 -29.32 9.63
N ARG A 164 9.43 -28.83 10.82
CA ARG A 164 9.32 -29.58 12.08
C ARG A 164 7.85 -29.94 12.37
N ILE A 165 6.95 -28.95 12.31
CA ILE A 165 5.53 -29.09 12.62
C ILE A 165 4.77 -29.94 11.58
N LEU A 166 5.07 -29.78 10.29
CA LEU A 166 4.37 -30.46 9.19
C LEU A 166 5.06 -31.74 8.69
N SER A 167 6.14 -32.15 9.35
CA SER A 167 6.99 -33.31 9.02
C SER A 167 6.23 -34.58 8.64
N GLN A 168 5.17 -34.90 9.38
CA GLN A 168 4.32 -36.08 9.18
C GLN A 168 3.05 -35.80 8.36
N LYS A 169 2.70 -34.54 8.11
CA LYS A 169 1.42 -34.12 7.50
C LYS A 169 1.50 -33.91 5.99
N SER A 170 2.65 -33.51 5.46
CA SER A 170 2.83 -33.26 4.03
C SER A 170 4.28 -33.50 3.61
N PRO A 171 4.64 -34.72 3.18
CA PRO A 171 5.99 -35.04 2.71
C PRO A 171 6.44 -34.16 1.54
N THR A 172 5.53 -33.84 0.61
CA THR A 172 5.80 -32.99 -0.56
C THR A 172 6.12 -31.55 -0.16
N PHE A 173 5.44 -30.99 0.85
CA PHE A 173 5.82 -29.70 1.43
C PHE A 173 7.19 -29.77 2.10
N VAL A 174 7.44 -30.80 2.89
CA VAL A 174 8.69 -30.98 3.64
C VAL A 174 9.89 -31.06 2.68
N GLU A 175 9.76 -31.79 1.57
CA GLU A 175 10.79 -31.91 0.54
C GLU A 175 11.08 -30.56 -0.13
N ALA A 176 10.07 -29.88 -0.67
CA ALA A 176 10.25 -28.59 -1.34
C ALA A 176 10.74 -27.48 -0.39
N ALA A 177 10.29 -27.48 0.86
CA ALA A 177 10.77 -26.54 1.88
C ALA A 177 12.22 -26.82 2.29
N LYS A 178 12.64 -28.10 2.37
CA LYS A 178 14.04 -28.50 2.60
C LYS A 178 14.94 -28.08 1.43
N ASP A 179 14.52 -28.26 0.18
CA ASP A 179 15.26 -27.77 -0.99
C ASP A 179 15.46 -26.24 -0.91
N LEU A 180 14.41 -25.48 -0.60
CA LEU A 180 14.51 -24.02 -0.47
C LEU A 180 15.46 -23.59 0.66
N VAL A 181 15.35 -24.20 1.84
CA VAL A 181 16.30 -23.96 2.96
C VAL A 181 17.74 -24.29 2.55
N HIS A 182 17.94 -25.39 1.83
CA HIS A 182 19.25 -25.80 1.34
C HIS A 182 19.81 -24.82 0.28
N LYS A 183 19.00 -24.34 -0.68
CA LYS A 183 19.44 -23.31 -1.64
C LYS A 183 19.73 -21.97 -0.98
N ILE A 184 18.96 -21.56 0.03
CA ILE A 184 19.25 -20.35 0.82
C ILE A 184 20.61 -20.48 1.51
N ASN A 185 20.90 -21.64 2.11
CA ASN A 185 22.19 -21.92 2.75
C ASN A 185 23.38 -21.92 1.77
N ILE A 186 23.21 -22.47 0.57
CA ILE A 186 24.22 -22.38 -0.49
C ILE A 186 24.43 -20.92 -0.91
N TRP A 187 23.35 -20.15 -1.13
CA TRP A 187 23.47 -18.74 -1.47
C TRP A 187 24.14 -17.93 -0.34
N ASN A 188 23.83 -18.16 0.93
CA ASN A 188 24.48 -17.47 2.05
C ASN A 188 26.01 -17.67 2.06
N LYS A 189 26.50 -18.84 1.61
CA LYS A 189 27.93 -19.18 1.52
C LYS A 189 28.64 -18.56 0.31
N HIS A 190 28.01 -18.57 -0.87
CA HIS A 190 28.67 -18.17 -2.12
C HIS A 190 28.27 -16.79 -2.65
N GLN A 191 27.08 -16.31 -2.27
CA GLN A 191 26.47 -15.01 -2.62
C GLN A 191 26.36 -14.70 -4.12
N ALA A 192 26.61 -15.67 -5.00
CA ALA A 192 26.53 -15.54 -6.44
C ALA A 192 25.08 -15.46 -6.96
N THR A 193 24.86 -14.69 -8.02
CA THR A 193 23.55 -14.56 -8.69
C THR A 193 23.01 -15.90 -9.19
N SER A 194 23.88 -16.81 -9.65
CA SER A 194 23.53 -18.17 -10.07
C SER A 194 22.87 -18.99 -8.96
N GLU A 195 23.29 -18.81 -7.70
CA GLU A 195 22.68 -19.48 -6.56
C GLU A 195 21.37 -18.79 -6.15
N LEU A 196 21.27 -17.46 -6.32
CA LEU A 196 20.04 -16.72 -6.06
C LEU A 196 18.91 -17.11 -7.03
N ILE A 197 19.25 -17.39 -8.30
CA ILE A 197 18.32 -17.95 -9.29
C ILE A 197 17.73 -19.28 -8.76
N LYS A 198 18.56 -20.18 -8.21
CA LYS A 198 18.10 -21.46 -7.64
C LYS A 198 17.20 -21.27 -6.41
N VAL A 199 17.49 -20.28 -5.55
CA VAL A 199 16.61 -19.91 -4.41
C VAL A 199 15.22 -19.48 -4.90
N VAL A 200 15.17 -18.63 -5.93
CA VAL A 200 13.91 -18.12 -6.48
C VAL A 200 13.13 -19.24 -7.20
N GLU A 201 13.81 -20.12 -7.92
CA GLU A 201 13.21 -21.30 -8.57
C GLU A 201 12.63 -22.29 -7.55
N SER A 202 13.37 -22.58 -6.47
CA SER A 202 12.90 -23.45 -5.39
C SER A 202 11.69 -22.83 -4.66
N ALA A 203 11.69 -21.53 -4.41
CA ALA A 203 10.54 -20.81 -3.87
C ALA A 203 9.33 -20.82 -4.83
N HIS A 204 9.56 -20.83 -6.15
CA HIS A 204 8.49 -21.02 -7.13
C HIS A 204 7.86 -22.41 -7.03
N ARG A 205 8.66 -23.48 -6.95
CA ARG A 205 8.17 -24.85 -6.74
C ARG A 205 7.39 -24.98 -5.44
N LEU A 206 7.92 -24.48 -4.33
CA LEU A 206 7.21 -24.46 -3.04
C LEU A 206 5.87 -23.73 -3.12
N SER A 207 5.78 -22.62 -3.87
CA SER A 207 4.53 -21.87 -4.05
C SER A 207 3.45 -22.59 -4.87
N LYS A 208 3.84 -23.63 -5.63
CA LYS A 208 2.97 -24.43 -6.50
C LYS A 208 2.38 -25.66 -5.80
N ILE A 209 2.71 -25.90 -4.53
CA ILE A 209 2.09 -26.96 -3.73
C ILE A 209 0.58 -26.70 -3.59
N PRO A 210 -0.29 -27.67 -3.94
CA PRO A 210 -1.72 -27.57 -3.75
C PRO A 210 -2.07 -27.21 -2.31
N ASP A 211 -3.04 -26.31 -2.14
CA ASP A 211 -3.58 -25.90 -0.84
C ASP A 211 -2.54 -25.44 0.20
N LEU A 212 -1.37 -24.94 -0.24
CA LEU A 212 -0.36 -24.35 0.64
C LEU A 212 -0.91 -23.36 1.69
N PRO A 213 -1.90 -22.48 1.39
CA PRO A 213 -2.52 -21.64 2.43
C PRO A 213 -3.22 -22.48 3.51
N THR A 214 -4.06 -23.43 3.10
CA THR A 214 -4.81 -24.34 3.99
C THR A 214 -3.86 -25.18 4.83
N LEU A 215 -2.80 -25.71 4.22
CA LEU A 215 -1.75 -26.49 4.89
C LEU A 215 -1.05 -25.68 5.99
N LEU A 216 -0.73 -24.41 5.73
CA LEU A 216 -0.17 -23.53 6.76
C LEU A 216 -1.20 -23.22 7.85
N ASP A 217 -2.47 -23.01 7.52
CA ASP A 217 -3.51 -22.72 8.52
C ASP A 217 -3.86 -23.91 9.44
N GLN A 218 -3.42 -25.14 9.12
CA GLN A 218 -3.47 -26.30 10.03
C GLN A 218 -2.46 -26.24 11.19
N ILE A 219 -1.48 -25.32 11.15
CA ILE A 219 -0.50 -25.13 12.24
C ILE A 219 -1.20 -24.43 13.41
N SER A 220 -1.04 -24.92 14.64
CA SER A 220 -1.72 -24.31 15.78
C SER A 220 -1.20 -22.90 16.07
N ASN A 221 -2.04 -22.03 16.63
CA ASN A 221 -1.63 -20.69 17.05
C ASN A 221 -0.60 -20.70 18.19
N LYS A 222 -0.40 -21.85 18.87
CA LYS A 222 0.66 -22.04 19.89
C LYS A 222 2.02 -22.25 19.22
N ASP A 223 2.07 -23.01 18.13
CA ASP A 223 3.30 -23.33 17.41
C ASP A 223 3.73 -22.19 16.49
N MET A 224 2.77 -21.55 15.79
CA MET A 224 3.07 -20.40 14.93
C MET A 224 1.91 -19.40 14.89
N SER A 225 2.20 -18.13 15.21
CA SER A 225 1.20 -17.07 15.18
C SER A 225 0.62 -16.84 13.77
N PRO A 226 -0.66 -16.46 13.62
CA PRO A 226 -1.27 -16.17 12.32
C PRO A 226 -0.50 -15.14 11.48
N THR A 227 0.13 -14.15 12.12
CA THR A 227 0.98 -13.15 11.47
C THR A 227 2.28 -13.76 10.90
N ALA A 228 2.87 -14.75 11.58
CA ALA A 228 4.03 -15.46 11.08
C ALA A 228 3.66 -16.37 9.89
N ARG A 229 2.56 -17.15 9.98
CA ARG A 229 2.07 -18.02 8.89
C ARG A 229 1.75 -17.23 7.63
N SER A 230 0.93 -16.18 7.76
CA SER A 230 0.60 -15.28 6.65
C SER A 230 1.83 -14.52 6.14
N GLY A 231 2.76 -14.15 7.01
CA GLY A 231 4.05 -13.53 6.65
C GLY A 231 4.95 -14.45 5.82
N LEU A 232 5.01 -15.73 6.15
CA LEU A 232 5.74 -16.77 5.41
C LEU A 232 5.09 -17.03 4.05
N LEU A 233 3.78 -17.26 4.01
CA LEU A 233 3.03 -17.45 2.76
C LEU A 233 3.20 -16.25 1.79
N ASN A 234 3.16 -15.03 2.32
CA ASN A 234 3.42 -13.83 1.53
C ASN A 234 4.87 -13.73 1.04
N ALA A 235 5.86 -14.20 1.81
CA ALA A 235 7.25 -14.24 1.36
C ALA A 235 7.45 -15.25 0.22
N ILE A 236 6.96 -16.49 0.38
CA ILE A 236 7.00 -17.54 -0.66
C ILE A 236 6.34 -17.04 -1.95
N LYS A 237 5.11 -16.52 -1.88
CA LYS A 237 4.40 -15.96 -3.03
C LYS A 237 5.13 -14.78 -3.68
N LYS A 238 5.88 -13.98 -2.92
CA LYS A 238 6.68 -12.86 -3.46
C LYS A 238 7.98 -13.31 -4.13
N LEU A 239 8.59 -14.40 -3.66
CA LEU A 239 9.80 -14.95 -4.27
C LEU A 239 9.43 -15.66 -5.59
N ALA A 240 8.43 -16.54 -5.55
CA ALA A 240 7.89 -17.26 -6.70
C ALA A 240 7.45 -16.37 -7.89
N ARG A 241 7.10 -15.12 -7.60
CA ARG A 241 6.57 -14.17 -8.60
C ARG A 241 7.64 -13.67 -9.57
N TYR A 242 8.93 -13.78 -9.26
CA TYR A 242 10.01 -13.46 -10.19
C TYR A 242 10.12 -14.48 -11.34
N ARG A 243 10.03 -15.79 -11.05
CA ARG A 243 9.94 -16.82 -12.11
C ARG A 243 8.64 -16.69 -12.92
N THR A 244 7.53 -16.38 -12.23
CA THR A 244 6.24 -16.09 -12.89
C THR A 244 6.34 -14.88 -13.85
N ALA A 245 7.07 -13.83 -13.45
CA ALA A 245 7.30 -12.66 -14.29
C ALA A 245 8.04 -13.03 -15.58
N ALA A 246 9.14 -13.79 -15.48
CA ALA A 246 9.91 -14.26 -16.64
C ALA A 246 9.05 -15.04 -17.63
N ARG A 247 8.29 -16.03 -17.14
CA ARG A 247 7.41 -16.87 -17.96
C ARG A 247 6.33 -16.08 -18.70
N ILE A 248 5.74 -15.08 -18.05
CA ILE A 248 4.69 -14.26 -18.66
C ILE A 248 5.29 -13.26 -19.65
N LEU A 249 6.42 -12.63 -19.34
CA LEU A 249 7.15 -11.74 -20.25
C LEU A 249 7.56 -12.50 -21.54
N CYS A 250 8.14 -13.68 -21.39
CA CYS A 250 8.47 -14.57 -22.52
C CYS A 250 7.22 -14.98 -23.32
N LYS A 251 6.14 -15.46 -22.68
CA LYS A 251 4.88 -15.80 -23.36
C LYS A 251 4.26 -14.61 -24.11
N VAL A 252 4.28 -13.41 -23.53
CA VAL A 252 3.74 -12.19 -24.16
C VAL A 252 4.61 -11.78 -25.35
N ALA A 253 5.94 -11.77 -25.23
CA ALA A 253 6.85 -11.48 -26.34
C ALA A 253 6.78 -12.53 -27.47
N LYS A 254 6.60 -13.82 -27.14
CA LYS A 254 6.34 -14.86 -28.15
C LYS A 254 5.07 -14.57 -28.94
N LYS A 255 3.95 -14.30 -28.24
CA LYS A 255 2.62 -14.13 -28.87
C LYS A 255 2.36 -12.76 -29.52
N PHE A 256 2.92 -11.67 -28.99
CA PHE A 256 2.61 -10.30 -29.43
C PHE A 256 3.87 -9.58 -29.91
N PRO A 257 4.08 -9.39 -31.22
CA PRO A 257 5.29 -8.76 -31.77
C PRO A 257 5.59 -7.38 -31.20
N VAL A 258 4.56 -6.56 -30.93
CA VAL A 258 4.73 -5.23 -30.29
C VAL A 258 5.43 -5.31 -28.93
N ALA A 259 5.26 -6.41 -28.18
CA ALA A 259 5.93 -6.60 -26.88
C ALA A 259 7.41 -7.00 -27.00
N ARG A 260 7.95 -7.16 -28.20
CA ARG A 260 9.38 -7.34 -28.48
C ARG A 260 10.12 -6.01 -28.62
N LYS A 261 9.37 -4.92 -28.82
CA LYS A 261 9.84 -3.54 -28.95
C LYS A 261 9.30 -2.74 -27.77
N MET A 262 10.13 -2.51 -26.76
CA MET A 262 9.75 -1.69 -25.59
C MET A 262 10.78 -0.61 -25.36
N ASP A 263 10.33 0.59 -24.99
CA ASP A 263 11.20 1.68 -24.56
C ASP A 263 10.81 2.17 -23.15
N PHE A 264 11.79 2.69 -22.40
CA PHE A 264 11.60 3.17 -21.04
C PHE A 264 11.45 4.69 -21.03
N ILE A 265 10.25 5.18 -20.73
CA ILE A 265 9.94 6.61 -20.73
C ILE A 265 9.84 7.11 -19.29
N PRO A 266 10.84 7.84 -18.77
CA PRO A 266 10.76 8.43 -17.43
C PRO A 266 9.74 9.58 -17.43
N VAL A 267 8.69 9.44 -16.61
CA VAL A 267 7.67 10.45 -16.43
C VAL A 267 8.21 11.56 -15.53
N ASN A 268 8.33 12.75 -16.10
CA ASN A 268 8.72 13.96 -15.40
C ASN A 268 7.58 14.97 -15.55
N LEU A 269 6.97 15.38 -14.43
CA LEU A 269 6.05 16.51 -14.44
C LEU A 269 6.85 17.83 -14.43
N PRO A 270 6.36 18.92 -15.07
CA PRO A 270 7.03 20.21 -15.07
C PRO A 270 7.10 20.80 -13.65
N GLU A 271 8.07 21.69 -13.39
CA GLU A 271 8.30 22.23 -12.04
C GLU A 271 7.05 22.91 -11.42
N VAL A 272 6.23 23.57 -12.24
CA VAL A 272 4.93 24.14 -11.83
C VAL A 272 4.05 23.10 -11.09
N ALA A 273 4.08 21.84 -11.51
CA ALA A 273 3.33 20.74 -10.90
C ALA A 273 3.68 20.49 -9.42
N PHE A 274 4.89 20.87 -9.02
CA PHE A 274 5.38 20.67 -7.66
C PHE A 274 5.25 21.91 -6.77
N GLN A 275 4.73 23.03 -7.27
CA GLN A 275 4.43 24.21 -6.46
C GLN A 275 3.55 23.86 -5.26
N LYS A 276 3.75 24.58 -4.16
CA LYS A 276 3.11 24.35 -2.86
C LYS A 276 2.22 25.53 -2.49
N VAL A 277 1.08 25.24 -1.87
CA VAL A 277 0.04 26.25 -1.59
C VAL A 277 0.55 27.41 -0.71
N GLN A 278 1.44 27.15 0.26
CA GLN A 278 2.02 28.21 1.09
C GLN A 278 2.86 29.25 0.33
N ALA A 279 3.37 28.93 -0.87
CA ALA A 279 4.04 29.93 -1.71
C ALA A 279 3.05 30.93 -2.33
N THR A 280 1.73 30.72 -2.19
CA THR A 280 0.70 31.54 -2.83
C THR A 280 -0.22 32.30 -1.86
N MET A 281 -0.62 31.73 -0.72
CA MET A 281 -1.55 32.41 0.22
C MET A 281 -1.38 31.95 1.68
N GLN A 282 -1.53 32.91 2.61
CA GLN A 282 -1.98 32.62 3.99
C GLN A 282 -3.47 32.22 3.95
N ALA A 283 -3.77 30.96 3.64
CA ALA A 283 -5.15 30.48 3.66
C ALA A 283 -5.71 30.55 5.11
N PRO A 284 -6.80 31.30 5.38
CA PRO A 284 -7.31 31.48 6.74
C PRO A 284 -7.75 30.15 7.36
N GLY A 285 -7.71 30.11 8.69
CA GLY A 285 -7.79 28.90 9.51
C GLY A 285 -9.16 28.23 9.60
N ARG A 286 -9.78 27.89 8.46
CA ARG A 286 -11.02 27.10 8.36
C ARG A 286 -10.95 25.89 9.29
N GLY A 287 -11.95 25.74 10.15
CA GLY A 287 -12.01 24.67 11.15
C GLY A 287 -12.73 23.42 10.65
N ILE A 288 -12.76 22.36 11.47
CA ILE A 288 -13.45 21.10 11.12
C ILE A 288 -14.93 21.35 10.79
N SER A 289 -15.61 22.22 11.54
CA SER A 289 -17.03 22.56 11.32
C SER A 289 -17.32 23.10 9.91
N GLU A 290 -16.41 23.93 9.39
CA GLU A 290 -16.54 24.56 8.08
C GLU A 290 -16.26 23.56 6.96
N ALA A 291 -15.22 22.73 7.08
CA ALA A 291 -14.98 21.64 6.14
C ALA A 291 -16.13 20.62 6.12
N LEU A 292 -16.71 20.27 7.29
CA LEU A 292 -17.90 19.42 7.38
C LEU A 292 -19.16 20.06 6.76
N SER A 293 -19.20 21.38 6.52
CA SER A 293 -20.34 22.03 5.85
C SER A 293 -20.46 21.64 4.37
N ARG A 294 -19.35 21.25 3.72
CA ARG A 294 -19.34 20.73 2.34
C ARG A 294 -19.89 19.31 2.22
N THR A 295 -19.83 18.54 3.29
CA THR A 295 -20.22 17.12 3.29
C THR A 295 -21.75 16.91 3.24
N THR A 296 -22.17 15.71 2.82
CA THR A 296 -23.60 15.30 2.78
C THR A 296 -24.25 15.13 4.16
N LEU A 297 -23.56 15.49 5.25
CA LEU A 297 -24.10 15.41 6.61
C LEU A 297 -25.23 16.42 6.83
N SER A 298 -26.25 16.00 7.57
CA SER A 298 -27.32 16.87 8.05
C SER A 298 -26.85 17.79 9.18
N LYS A 299 -27.65 18.81 9.50
CA LYS A 299 -27.36 19.73 10.63
C LYS A 299 -27.29 18.98 11.98
N SER A 300 -28.10 17.93 12.19
CA SER A 300 -28.07 17.12 13.41
C SER A 300 -26.87 16.18 13.46
N GLU A 301 -26.49 15.55 12.34
CA GLU A 301 -25.28 14.73 12.27
C GLU A 301 -24.02 15.56 12.55
N ARG A 302 -23.89 16.77 11.98
CA ARG A 302 -22.77 17.69 12.29
C ARG A 302 -22.71 18.05 13.77
N LYS A 303 -23.85 18.35 14.42
CA LYS A 303 -23.90 18.61 15.88
C LYS A 303 -23.43 17.40 16.71
N ARG A 304 -23.61 16.17 16.20
CA ARG A 304 -23.18 14.93 16.86
C ARG A 304 -21.71 14.57 16.63
N MET A 305 -20.93 15.37 15.91
CA MET A 305 -19.49 15.14 15.68
C MET A 305 -18.68 14.99 16.99
N ASN A 306 -19.13 15.62 18.08
CA ASN A 306 -18.50 15.47 19.39
C ASN A 306 -18.55 14.02 19.94
N LEU A 307 -19.50 13.19 19.49
CA LEU A 307 -19.51 11.75 19.77
C LEU A 307 -18.36 11.03 19.06
N CYS A 308 -18.03 11.42 17.82
CA CYS A 308 -16.88 10.86 17.11
C CYS A 308 -15.57 11.17 17.84
N TYR A 309 -15.42 12.37 18.42
CA TYR A 309 -14.25 12.73 19.23
C TYR A 309 -14.15 11.88 20.51
N SER A 310 -15.25 11.62 21.22
CA SER A 310 -15.23 10.75 22.41
C SER A 310 -14.88 9.30 22.07
N TYR A 311 -15.39 8.76 20.95
CA TYR A 311 -15.00 7.43 20.45
C TYR A 311 -13.51 7.36 20.04
N LEU A 312 -12.94 8.48 19.57
CA LEU A 312 -11.50 8.63 19.31
C LEU A 312 -10.66 8.89 20.57
N LYS A 313 -11.29 9.02 21.75
CA LYS A 313 -10.67 9.38 23.03
C LYS A 313 -9.90 10.71 22.99
N ILE A 314 -10.50 11.72 22.35
CA ILE A 314 -9.97 13.09 22.28
C ILE A 314 -11.08 14.12 22.54
N ASN A 315 -10.68 15.34 22.93
CA ASN A 315 -11.59 16.47 23.00
C ASN A 315 -11.64 17.28 21.68
N GLN A 316 -12.56 18.24 21.59
CA GLN A 316 -12.75 19.07 20.39
C GLN A 316 -11.53 19.95 20.07
N GLU A 317 -10.78 20.39 21.07
CA GLU A 317 -9.56 21.21 20.87
C GLU A 317 -8.44 20.38 20.24
N GLN A 318 -8.15 19.20 20.82
CA GLN A 318 -7.20 18.22 20.29
C GLN A 318 -7.55 17.78 18.87
N ALA A 319 -8.85 17.59 18.58
CA ALA A 319 -9.33 17.30 17.22
C ALA A 319 -8.97 18.43 16.25
N ASN A 320 -9.28 19.69 16.59
CA ASN A 320 -8.95 20.85 15.76
C ASN A 320 -7.43 21.07 15.63
N GLN A 321 -6.65 20.83 16.68
CA GLN A 321 -5.19 20.90 16.63
C GLN A 321 -4.60 19.86 15.66
N ARG A 322 -5.02 18.59 15.77
CA ARG A 322 -4.61 17.51 14.86
C ARG A 322 -5.00 17.79 13.41
N PHE A 323 -6.24 18.26 13.19
CA PHE A 323 -6.72 18.64 11.86
C PHE A 323 -5.90 19.78 11.26
N ARG A 324 -5.63 20.87 12.01
CA ARG A 324 -4.80 21.99 11.53
C ARG A 324 -3.37 21.57 11.24
N ALA A 325 -2.75 20.79 12.13
CA ALA A 325 -1.41 20.27 11.94
C ALA A 325 -1.34 19.40 10.67
N GLN A 326 -2.30 18.49 10.50
CA GLN A 326 -2.33 17.60 9.33
C GLN A 326 -2.60 18.36 8.03
N LYS A 327 -3.53 19.32 8.01
CA LYS A 327 -3.83 20.18 6.86
C LYS A 327 -2.58 20.92 6.40
N THR A 328 -1.86 21.56 7.33
CA THR A 328 -0.60 22.25 7.05
C THR A 328 0.46 21.29 6.51
N GLN A 329 0.62 20.09 7.11
CA GLN A 329 1.55 19.09 6.61
C GLN A 329 1.18 18.58 5.20
N THR A 330 -0.10 18.38 4.90
CA THR A 330 -0.58 17.95 3.58
C THR A 330 -0.34 19.02 2.52
N LEU A 331 -0.56 20.30 2.84
CA LEU A 331 -0.33 21.41 1.90
C LEU A 331 1.18 21.67 1.62
N ASN A 332 2.06 21.40 2.60
CA ASN A 332 3.46 21.81 2.55
C ASN A 332 4.46 20.67 2.36
N GLY A 333 4.15 19.47 2.85
CA GLY A 333 5.06 18.33 2.94
C GLY A 333 4.62 17.10 2.15
N ALA A 334 3.43 17.11 1.54
CA ALA A 334 2.94 15.97 0.77
C ALA A 334 3.71 15.75 -0.55
N LYS A 335 3.92 14.47 -0.86
CA LYS A 335 4.55 13.98 -2.08
C LYS A 335 3.46 13.69 -3.13
N ILE A 336 3.78 13.85 -4.41
CA ILE A 336 2.91 13.41 -5.49
C ILE A 336 3.22 11.93 -5.73
N HIS A 337 2.24 11.06 -5.50
CA HIS A 337 2.41 9.62 -5.70
C HIS A 337 2.64 9.27 -7.17
N ALA A 338 3.39 8.20 -7.44
CA ALA A 338 3.75 7.77 -8.79
C ALA A 338 2.50 7.49 -9.66
N GLU A 339 1.45 6.87 -9.11
CA GLU A 339 0.18 6.65 -9.83
C GLU A 339 -0.49 7.97 -10.25
N VAL A 340 -0.38 9.01 -9.42
CA VAL A 340 -0.94 10.35 -9.69
C VAL A 340 -0.14 11.04 -10.80
N GLN A 341 1.19 10.91 -10.78
CA GLN A 341 2.04 11.48 -11.82
C GLN A 341 1.73 10.88 -13.20
N LEU A 342 1.51 9.56 -13.26
CA LEU A 342 1.12 8.86 -14.49
C LEU A 342 -0.21 9.37 -15.06
N VAL A 343 -1.24 9.50 -14.21
CA VAL A 343 -2.55 10.07 -14.63
C VAL A 343 -2.34 11.44 -15.27
N PHE A 344 -1.68 12.36 -14.55
CA PHE A 344 -1.53 13.75 -15.01
C PHE A 344 -0.61 13.88 -16.23
N PHE A 345 0.43 13.04 -16.35
CA PHE A 345 1.29 13.01 -17.53
C PHE A 345 0.55 12.47 -18.77
N CYS A 346 -0.19 11.37 -18.64
CA CYS A 346 -0.95 10.80 -19.77
C CYS A 346 -2.04 11.74 -20.26
N GLU A 347 -2.73 12.43 -19.33
CA GLU A 347 -3.73 13.44 -19.68
C GLU A 347 -3.13 14.66 -20.37
N ALA A 348 -1.98 15.17 -19.90
CA ALA A 348 -1.30 16.32 -20.53
C ALA A 348 -0.80 16.03 -21.95
N ASN A 349 -0.46 14.76 -22.26
CA ASN A 349 -0.01 14.34 -23.59
C ASN A 349 -1.14 13.81 -24.49
N ASN A 350 -2.35 13.58 -23.95
CA ASN A 350 -3.53 13.10 -24.67
C ASN A 350 -3.27 11.89 -25.63
N PHE A 351 -2.52 10.89 -25.16
CA PHE A 351 -2.07 9.77 -25.98
C PHE A 351 -3.22 9.03 -26.70
N GLN A 352 -3.00 8.69 -27.98
CA GLN A 352 -3.92 7.90 -28.80
C GLN A 352 -3.22 6.63 -29.34
N PRO A 353 -3.64 5.42 -28.95
CA PRO A 353 -4.62 5.14 -27.90
C PRO A 353 -4.06 5.47 -26.48
N PRO A 354 -4.92 5.78 -25.49
CA PRO A 354 -4.47 6.05 -24.13
C PRO A 354 -4.07 4.75 -23.40
N PRO A 355 -3.11 4.80 -22.45
CA PRO A 355 -2.87 3.69 -21.52
C PRO A 355 -4.15 3.29 -20.79
N ARG A 356 -4.38 1.99 -20.59
CA ARG A 356 -5.59 1.49 -19.90
C ARG A 356 -5.32 1.08 -18.47
N VAL A 357 -4.07 0.74 -18.10
CA VAL A 357 -3.73 0.21 -16.77
C VAL A 357 -2.61 0.99 -16.10
N ILE A 358 -2.81 1.33 -14.82
CA ILE A 358 -1.77 1.86 -13.93
C ILE A 358 -1.55 0.84 -12.80
N SER A 359 -0.30 0.47 -12.54
CA SER A 359 0.07 -0.37 -11.40
C SER A 359 1.36 0.11 -10.75
N SER A 360 1.43 0.01 -9.42
CA SER A 360 2.69 0.10 -8.68
C SER A 360 3.16 -1.27 -8.21
N SER A 361 4.33 -1.33 -7.57
CA SER A 361 4.84 -2.54 -6.92
C SER A 361 4.10 -2.94 -5.64
N LYS A 362 3.18 -2.06 -5.19
CA LYS A 362 2.28 -2.21 -4.05
C LYS A 362 0.83 -2.24 -4.57
N ASP A 363 -0.11 -2.62 -3.71
CA ASP A 363 -1.51 -2.30 -3.96
C ASP A 363 -1.70 -0.77 -3.87
N ALA A 364 -2.75 -0.22 -4.49
CA ALA A 364 -3.02 1.21 -4.42
C ALA A 364 -3.39 1.67 -3.00
N CYS A 365 -2.94 2.87 -2.61
CA CYS A 365 -3.49 3.52 -1.43
C CYS A 365 -4.93 4.01 -1.70
N PHE A 366 -5.67 4.30 -0.62
CA PHE A 366 -7.05 4.78 -0.73
C PHE A 366 -7.18 5.98 -1.68
N LEU A 367 -6.28 6.96 -1.60
CA LEU A 367 -6.34 8.19 -2.40
C LEU A 367 -5.97 7.97 -3.88
N CYS A 368 -4.99 7.11 -4.19
CA CYS A 368 -4.65 6.78 -5.58
C CYS A 368 -5.77 5.98 -6.25
N ASN A 369 -6.36 5.03 -5.51
CA ASN A 369 -7.52 4.26 -5.96
C ASN A 369 -8.76 5.15 -6.16
N ALA A 370 -9.05 6.04 -5.22
CA ALA A 370 -10.11 7.05 -5.32
C ALA A 370 -9.93 7.93 -6.56
N LEU A 371 -8.74 8.53 -6.75
CA LEU A 371 -8.43 9.36 -7.90
C LEU A 371 -8.66 8.62 -9.23
N ILE A 372 -8.14 7.40 -9.36
CA ILE A 372 -8.26 6.62 -10.60
C ILE A 372 -9.71 6.19 -10.84
N LYS A 373 -10.46 5.80 -9.80
CA LYS A 373 -11.90 5.50 -9.91
C LYS A 373 -12.72 6.71 -10.35
N VAL A 374 -12.47 7.91 -9.79
CA VAL A 374 -13.17 9.12 -10.26
C VAL A 374 -12.70 9.53 -11.66
N HIS A 375 -11.43 9.32 -12.03
CA HIS A 375 -10.95 9.60 -13.38
C HIS A 375 -11.66 8.71 -14.43
N GLY A 376 -11.73 7.40 -14.20
CA GLY A 376 -12.51 6.46 -15.01
C GLY A 376 -11.88 5.99 -16.33
N LYS A 377 -10.83 6.68 -16.85
CA LYS A 377 -10.07 6.22 -18.04
C LYS A 377 -8.98 5.18 -17.76
N TYR A 378 -8.62 4.94 -16.49
CA TYR A 378 -7.55 4.02 -16.11
C TYR A 378 -8.09 2.94 -15.17
N HIS A 379 -7.63 1.70 -15.35
CA HIS A 379 -7.82 0.60 -14.42
C HIS A 379 -6.65 0.53 -13.44
N ILE A 380 -6.93 0.35 -12.16
CA ILE A 380 -5.92 0.01 -11.14
C ILE A 380 -6.32 -1.32 -10.48
N PRO A 381 -5.45 -2.36 -10.43
CA PRO A 381 -5.90 -3.72 -10.13
C PRO A 381 -6.49 -3.94 -8.73
N ARG A 382 -5.92 -3.29 -7.71
CA ARG A 382 -6.23 -3.54 -6.31
C ARG A 382 -5.86 -2.35 -5.44
N GLN A 383 -6.56 -2.18 -4.32
CA GLN A 383 -6.19 -1.27 -3.24
C GLN A 383 -5.97 -1.99 -1.91
N HIS A 384 -5.15 -1.39 -1.05
CA HIS A 384 -5.01 -1.79 0.36
C HIS A 384 -5.81 -0.89 1.32
N GLY A 385 -6.44 0.19 0.86
CA GLY A 385 -7.39 1.00 1.66
C GLY A 385 -6.79 1.83 2.82
N ARG A 386 -5.47 1.82 3.02
CA ARG A 386 -4.77 2.71 3.97
C ARG A 386 -4.69 4.12 3.39
N LEU A 387 -4.91 5.11 4.25
CA LEU A 387 -4.79 6.53 3.94
C LEU A 387 -3.35 7.00 4.22
N TYR A 388 -2.73 7.71 3.27
CA TYR A 388 -1.49 8.44 3.50
C TYR A 388 -1.80 9.94 3.45
N PRO A 389 -1.68 10.69 4.55
CA PRO A 389 -1.98 12.12 4.53
C PRO A 389 -0.84 12.96 3.92
N GLY A 390 0.34 12.37 3.71
CA GLY A 390 1.44 12.93 2.93
C GLY A 390 1.26 12.82 1.41
N TRP A 391 0.01 12.84 0.93
CA TRP A 391 -0.39 12.69 -0.47
C TRP A 391 -1.00 14.00 -0.98
N ARG A 392 -0.71 14.39 -2.23
CA ARG A 392 -1.36 15.54 -2.89
C ARG A 392 -1.50 15.36 -4.39
N LEU A 393 -2.33 16.22 -4.99
CA LEU A 393 -2.38 16.42 -6.43
C LEU A 393 -1.25 17.36 -6.93
N PRO A 394 -0.87 17.24 -8.22
CA PRO A 394 -0.05 18.22 -8.92
C PRO A 394 -0.71 19.60 -8.99
N TRP A 395 0.12 20.64 -8.97
CA TRP A 395 -0.27 22.02 -9.19
C TRP A 395 -0.20 22.40 -10.68
N PHE A 396 -1.20 21.98 -11.43
CA PHE A 396 -1.58 22.58 -12.72
C PHE A 396 -3.06 22.25 -12.98
N PRO A 397 -3.74 22.91 -13.95
CA PRO A 397 -5.13 22.60 -14.25
C PRO A 397 -5.27 21.11 -14.61
N ALA A 398 -5.96 20.36 -13.76
CA ALA A 398 -6.36 19.01 -14.13
C ALA A 398 -7.41 19.12 -15.25
N PRO A 399 -7.31 18.33 -16.34
CA PRO A 399 -8.33 18.36 -17.37
C PRO A 399 -9.67 17.89 -16.80
N ASN A 400 -10.69 18.75 -16.96
CA ASN A 400 -12.04 18.58 -16.45
C ASN A 400 -12.14 18.44 -14.91
N SER A 401 -13.37 18.28 -14.41
CA SER A 401 -13.77 18.42 -12.99
C SER A 401 -13.25 17.33 -12.03
N ILE A 402 -12.10 16.69 -12.29
CA ILE A 402 -11.59 15.60 -11.44
C ILE A 402 -11.26 16.05 -10.02
N GLN A 403 -10.74 17.26 -9.82
CA GLN A 403 -10.44 17.78 -8.48
C GLN A 403 -11.72 17.86 -7.63
N SER A 404 -12.77 18.46 -8.19
CA SER A 404 -14.08 18.60 -7.53
C SER A 404 -14.81 17.25 -7.39
N ARG A 405 -14.67 16.32 -8.36
CA ARG A 405 -15.20 14.95 -8.26
C ARG A 405 -14.48 14.11 -7.20
N LEU A 406 -13.17 14.30 -7.02
CA LEU A 406 -12.42 13.69 -5.93
C LEU A 406 -12.84 14.27 -4.58
N ALA A 407 -12.92 15.61 -4.46
CA ALA A 407 -13.39 16.27 -3.24
C ALA A 407 -14.77 15.72 -2.82
N LYS A 408 -15.74 15.67 -3.74
CA LYS A 408 -17.06 15.06 -3.49
C LYS A 408 -16.97 13.62 -3.00
N HIS A 409 -16.11 12.80 -3.60
CA HIS A 409 -15.92 11.40 -3.17
C HIS A 409 -15.31 11.28 -1.75
N LEU A 410 -14.39 12.19 -1.38
CA LEU A 410 -13.86 12.27 -0.02
C LEU A 410 -14.91 12.79 0.97
N GLU A 411 -15.72 13.78 0.60
CA GLU A 411 -16.85 14.30 1.38
C GLU A 411 -17.92 13.22 1.63
N GLU A 412 -18.23 12.38 0.64
CA GLU A 412 -19.08 11.19 0.76
C GLU A 412 -18.46 10.16 1.73
N ALA A 413 -17.16 9.86 1.60
CA ALA A 413 -16.46 8.96 2.51
C ALA A 413 -16.43 9.47 3.96
N ILE A 414 -16.23 10.78 4.18
CA ILE A 414 -16.34 11.42 5.51
C ILE A 414 -17.76 11.24 6.05
N SER A 415 -18.77 11.51 5.21
CA SER A 415 -20.18 11.41 5.60
C SER A 415 -20.53 9.99 6.06
N GLY A 416 -20.14 8.98 5.28
CA GLY A 416 -20.34 7.57 5.63
C GLY A 416 -19.59 7.15 6.89
N SER A 417 -18.38 7.68 7.08
CA SER A 417 -17.54 7.40 8.27
C SER A 417 -18.15 7.94 9.55
N VAL A 418 -18.59 9.20 9.54
CA VAL A 418 -19.26 9.86 10.68
C VAL A 418 -20.57 9.14 11.02
N ARG A 419 -21.39 8.83 10.01
CA ARG A 419 -22.62 8.02 10.18
C ARG A 419 -22.34 6.67 10.82
N THR A 420 -21.36 5.94 10.31
CA THR A 420 -20.96 4.62 10.81
C THR A 420 -20.50 4.69 12.27
N MET A 421 -19.68 5.68 12.64
CA MET A 421 -19.24 5.86 14.04
C MET A 421 -20.40 6.21 14.97
N ILE A 422 -21.31 7.09 14.53
CA ILE A 422 -22.50 7.50 15.31
C ILE A 422 -23.47 6.33 15.52
N GLN A 423 -23.70 5.51 14.48
CA GLN A 423 -24.61 4.36 14.53
C GLN A 423 -24.02 3.20 15.33
N SER A 424 -22.74 2.87 15.12
CA SER A 424 -22.07 1.76 15.80
C SER A 424 -21.54 2.10 17.20
N GLN A 425 -21.65 3.37 17.60
CA GLN A 425 -21.21 3.92 18.89
C GLN A 425 -19.76 3.61 19.26
N LYS A 426 -18.90 3.44 18.26
CA LYS A 426 -17.50 3.04 18.44
C LYS A 426 -16.59 3.62 17.36
N ARG A 427 -15.29 3.59 17.64
CA ARG A 427 -14.25 3.93 16.67
C ARG A 427 -14.20 2.88 15.55
N ILE A 428 -14.06 3.34 14.31
CA ILE A 428 -13.73 2.47 13.17
C ILE A 428 -12.27 2.04 13.31
N ASN A 429 -12.05 0.74 13.43
CA ASN A 429 -10.74 0.14 13.65
C ASN A 429 -10.52 -1.04 12.69
N LEU A 430 -10.26 -0.72 11.42
CA LEU A 430 -9.87 -1.72 10.43
C LEU A 430 -8.38 -2.10 10.62
N PRO A 431 -8.01 -3.38 10.44
CA PRO A 431 -6.64 -3.83 10.67
C PRO A 431 -5.66 -3.22 9.65
N PRO A 432 -4.40 -2.97 10.03
CA PRO A 432 -3.36 -2.54 9.08
C PRO A 432 -3.21 -3.55 7.93
N PRO A 433 -3.30 -3.13 6.67
CA PRO A 433 -3.28 -4.04 5.53
C PRO A 433 -1.87 -4.47 5.16
N ASN A 434 -1.73 -5.61 4.49
CA ASN A 434 -0.52 -5.89 3.71
C ASN A 434 -0.55 -5.04 2.44
N GLU A 435 0.23 -3.95 2.42
CA GLU A 435 0.35 -3.02 1.29
C GLU A 435 0.97 -3.65 0.03
N SER A 436 1.72 -4.74 0.19
CA SER A 436 2.44 -5.40 -0.90
C SER A 436 1.93 -6.83 -1.04
N THR A 437 0.85 -7.02 -1.78
CA THR A 437 0.35 -8.37 -2.10
C THR A 437 1.00 -8.93 -3.36
N ALA A 438 1.09 -10.26 -3.45
CA ALA A 438 1.42 -10.92 -4.70
C ALA A 438 0.13 -11.03 -5.53
N LEU A 439 -0.22 -9.98 -6.28
CA LEU A 439 -1.37 -9.99 -7.19
C LEU A 439 -1.29 -11.20 -8.12
N THR A 440 -2.34 -12.02 -8.11
CA THR A 440 -2.47 -13.16 -9.02
C THR A 440 -2.58 -12.66 -10.45
N VAL A 441 -1.56 -12.97 -11.24
CA VAL A 441 -1.59 -12.84 -12.70
C VAL A 441 -2.00 -14.19 -13.26
N ALA A 442 -2.97 -14.21 -14.18
CA ALA A 442 -3.53 -15.46 -14.69
C ALA A 442 -2.53 -16.12 -15.67
N ILE A 443 -1.92 -17.22 -15.25
CA ILE A 443 -1.13 -18.07 -16.14
C ILE A 443 -2.11 -19.00 -16.86
N SER A 444 -2.35 -18.76 -18.16
CA SER A 444 -2.97 -19.77 -19.00
C SER A 444 -2.00 -20.94 -19.19
N GLU A 445 -2.38 -22.12 -18.72
CA GLU A 445 -1.57 -23.36 -18.81
C GLU A 445 -1.86 -24.16 -20.09
N THR A 446 -2.66 -23.62 -21.02
CA THR A 446 -2.95 -24.20 -22.34
C THR A 446 -1.82 -23.99 -23.35
N THR A 447 -0.79 -24.83 -23.24
CA THR A 447 0.06 -25.30 -24.36
C THR A 447 0.64 -26.66 -23.98
N ALA A 448 -0.22 -27.69 -24.00
CA ALA A 448 0.11 -29.11 -23.98
C ALA A 448 -1.05 -29.85 -24.67
N SER A 449 -0.76 -30.99 -25.33
CA SER A 449 -1.68 -31.83 -26.12
C SER A 449 -2.43 -31.15 -27.28
N GLU A 450 -1.71 -30.84 -28.37
CA GLU A 450 -2.27 -31.02 -29.72
C GLU A 450 -1.91 -32.42 -30.21
N ASN A 451 -2.70 -33.41 -29.78
CA ASN A 451 -2.97 -34.65 -30.53
C ASN A 451 -4.02 -35.49 -29.77
N SER A 452 -5.28 -35.37 -30.18
CA SER A 452 -6.34 -36.41 -30.18
C SER A 452 -7.73 -35.78 -30.06
N GLY A 453 -8.64 -36.17 -30.96
CA GLY A 453 -10.07 -36.27 -30.67
C GLY A 453 -10.87 -34.97 -30.50
N CYS A 454 -11.63 -34.63 -31.54
CA CYS A 454 -12.82 -33.79 -31.40
C CYS A 454 -13.77 -34.38 -30.35
N HIS A 455 -14.18 -33.60 -29.35
CA HIS A 455 -15.56 -33.61 -28.84
C HIS A 455 -15.93 -32.25 -28.26
N SER A 456 -16.95 -31.62 -28.85
CA SER A 456 -17.55 -30.38 -28.36
C SER A 456 -18.38 -30.61 -27.10
N VAL A 457 -18.06 -29.92 -26.00
CA VAL A 457 -18.96 -29.86 -24.81
C VAL A 457 -19.33 -28.41 -24.56
N SER A 458 -20.61 -28.10 -24.80
CA SER A 458 -21.20 -26.78 -24.57
C SER A 458 -21.24 -26.46 -23.06
N SER A 459 -20.55 -25.41 -22.64
CA SER A 459 -20.64 -24.88 -21.28
C SER A 459 -21.99 -24.16 -21.06
N ARG A 460 -22.99 -24.92 -20.59
CA ARG A 460 -24.27 -24.34 -20.15
C ARG A 460 -24.04 -23.31 -19.06
N SER A 461 -24.55 -22.09 -19.26
CA SER A 461 -24.49 -21.00 -18.30
C SER A 461 -25.31 -21.36 -17.05
N ILE A 462 -24.66 -21.45 -15.89
CA ILE A 462 -25.35 -21.54 -14.60
C ILE A 462 -25.74 -20.13 -14.18
N SER A 463 -27.05 -19.85 -14.16
CA SER A 463 -27.59 -18.57 -13.68
C SER A 463 -27.37 -18.44 -12.16
N PRO A 464 -27.07 -17.23 -11.63
CA PRO A 464 -26.88 -17.05 -10.20
C PRO A 464 -28.20 -17.23 -9.44
N VAL A 465 -28.15 -18.03 -8.37
CA VAL A 465 -29.28 -18.24 -7.45
C VAL A 465 -29.64 -16.92 -6.77
N LYS A 466 -30.92 -16.53 -6.83
CA LYS A 466 -31.46 -15.38 -6.08
C LYS A 466 -31.34 -15.63 -4.58
N LEU A 467 -30.60 -14.80 -3.85
CA LEU A 467 -30.77 -14.69 -2.40
C LEU A 467 -32.17 -14.11 -2.12
N VAL A 468 -32.99 -14.89 -1.42
CA VAL A 468 -34.28 -14.41 -0.90
C VAL A 468 -34.00 -13.58 0.36
N VAL A 469 -34.41 -12.31 0.34
CA VAL A 469 -34.37 -11.42 1.51
C VAL A 469 -35.63 -11.67 2.35
N PRO A 470 -35.54 -11.98 3.65
CA PRO A 470 -36.71 -12.07 4.53
C PRO A 470 -37.34 -10.69 4.72
N GLN A 471 -38.67 -10.59 4.58
CA GLN A 471 -39.42 -9.38 4.92
C GLN A 471 -39.68 -9.27 6.43
N PRO A 472 -39.87 -8.06 6.98
CA PRO A 472 -40.18 -7.86 8.40
C PRO A 472 -41.63 -8.23 8.73
N VAL A 473 -41.83 -8.82 9.91
CA VAL A 473 -43.16 -9.19 10.44
C VAL A 473 -43.77 -7.97 11.16
N PRO A 474 -45.07 -7.65 10.96
CA PRO A 474 -45.75 -6.53 11.63
C PRO A 474 -46.07 -6.82 13.12
N PRO A 475 -46.36 -5.79 13.94
CA PRO A 475 -46.54 -5.96 15.38
C PRO A 475 -47.96 -6.42 15.75
N HIS A 476 -48.07 -7.34 16.71
CA HIS A 476 -49.31 -7.62 17.41
C HIS A 476 -49.26 -7.10 18.85
N GLY A 477 -50.27 -6.30 19.19
CA GLY A 477 -50.59 -5.85 20.55
C GLY A 477 -51.38 -6.91 21.35
N PRO A 478 -51.94 -6.52 22.50
CA PRO A 478 -51.53 -7.12 23.77
C PRO A 478 -52.48 -8.19 24.32
N ARG A 479 -52.01 -8.94 25.32
CA ARG A 479 -52.86 -9.77 26.18
C ARG A 479 -52.28 -9.88 27.60
N GLU A 480 -53.05 -9.44 28.59
CA GLU A 480 -52.96 -9.89 30.00
C GLU A 480 -53.38 -11.37 30.08
N VAL A 481 -53.20 -12.18 31.12
CA VAL A 481 -53.00 -12.04 32.59
C VAL A 481 -52.13 -13.24 33.05
N ALA A 482 -51.63 -13.48 34.28
CA ALA A 482 -51.78 -12.86 35.61
C ALA A 482 -50.47 -13.07 36.44
N ALA A 483 -50.52 -12.83 37.76
CA ALA A 483 -49.39 -12.92 38.68
C ALA A 483 -49.36 -14.19 39.55
N SER A 484 -48.18 -14.54 40.09
CA SER A 484 -48.04 -15.08 41.45
C SER A 484 -46.65 -14.79 42.00
N ALA A 485 -46.51 -14.66 43.33
CA ALA A 485 -45.36 -14.07 44.01
C ALA A 485 -44.70 -15.00 45.03
N VAL A 486 -43.37 -14.93 45.18
CA VAL A 486 -42.61 -15.48 46.33
C VAL A 486 -41.51 -14.48 46.76
N ARG A 487 -41.11 -14.53 48.03
CA ARG A 487 -40.47 -13.46 48.82
C ARG A 487 -38.93 -13.36 48.73
N LEU A 488 -38.47 -12.15 49.10
CA LEU A 488 -37.14 -11.72 49.58
C LEU A 488 -36.53 -12.63 50.69
N PRO A 489 -35.20 -12.59 50.95
CA PRO A 489 -34.65 -11.56 51.85
C PRO A 489 -33.35 -10.84 51.41
N THR A 490 -33.18 -9.64 51.95
CA THR A 490 -32.03 -8.73 51.89
C THR A 490 -30.98 -9.00 52.96
N LEU A 491 -29.71 -8.65 52.70
CA LEU A 491 -28.62 -8.25 53.63
C LEU A 491 -27.47 -7.72 52.74
N GLY A 492 -26.68 -6.69 53.04
CA GLY A 492 -26.68 -5.66 54.10
C GLY A 492 -25.45 -4.76 53.87
N SER A 493 -25.56 -3.44 54.04
CA SER A 493 -24.42 -2.50 53.95
C SER A 493 -23.52 -2.59 55.21
N PRO A 494 -22.30 -2.02 55.19
CA PRO A 494 -22.22 -0.60 55.60
C PRO A 494 -21.22 0.28 54.82
N SER A 495 -21.55 1.56 54.81
CA SER A 495 -20.71 2.69 54.41
C SER A 495 -19.75 3.11 55.53
N LEU A 496 -18.59 3.69 55.17
CA LEU A 496 -17.89 4.67 56.01
C LEU A 496 -17.22 5.75 55.15
N SER A 497 -17.35 6.99 55.59
CA SER A 497 -16.74 8.19 55.01
C SER A 497 -16.12 9.01 56.14
N ILE A 498 -15.01 9.70 55.90
CA ILE A 498 -14.60 10.93 56.60
C ILE A 498 -13.59 11.69 55.71
N ALA A 499 -13.49 13.00 55.90
CA ALA A 499 -12.83 13.95 54.99
C ALA A 499 -11.70 14.76 55.67
N ASN A 500 -11.05 15.60 54.86
CA ASN A 500 -10.21 16.77 55.22
C ASN A 500 -8.79 16.53 55.72
N VAL A 501 -7.80 17.18 55.09
CA VAL A 501 -6.95 18.29 55.59
C VAL A 501 -6.35 19.03 54.36
N ALA A 502 -5.94 20.30 54.48
CA ALA A 502 -5.56 21.20 53.39
C ALA A 502 -4.21 21.92 53.61
N LYS A 503 -3.76 22.71 52.61
CA LYS A 503 -2.67 23.74 52.62
C LYS A 503 -1.22 23.20 52.76
N ALA A 504 -0.13 23.89 52.33
CA ALA A 504 0.04 25.22 51.70
C ALA A 504 1.25 25.28 50.72
N GLN A 505 1.20 26.23 49.78
CA GLN A 505 2.23 27.23 49.37
C GLN A 505 3.74 26.91 49.53
N GLY A 506 4.52 26.96 48.44
CA GLY A 506 5.56 28.01 48.23
C GLY A 506 6.95 27.41 47.87
N GLU A 507 8.00 28.10 47.42
CA GLU A 507 8.22 29.38 46.68
C GLU A 507 9.56 29.24 45.88
N ILE A 508 9.68 29.71 44.62
CA ILE A 508 10.37 30.93 44.10
C ILE A 508 11.92 31.03 44.34
N ALA A 509 12.64 31.47 43.29
CA ALA A 509 14.04 31.93 43.22
C ALA A 509 15.20 30.89 43.28
N SER A 510 16.37 31.10 42.67
CA SER A 510 16.74 31.86 41.45
C SER A 510 18.18 31.47 41.00
N GLU A 511 18.53 31.80 39.75
CA GLU A 511 19.89 31.84 39.18
C GLU A 511 20.88 32.72 40.01
N PRO A 512 22.23 32.63 39.86
CA PRO A 512 22.89 32.96 38.59
C PRO A 512 24.22 32.24 38.23
N GLN A 513 24.80 32.74 37.14
CA GLN A 513 25.97 32.30 36.40
C GLN A 513 27.31 32.65 37.07
N GLU A 514 28.33 31.87 36.73
CA GLU A 514 29.71 32.33 36.51
C GLU A 514 30.27 31.52 35.31
N VAL A 515 31.30 31.91 34.57
CA VAL A 515 31.97 33.15 34.13
C VAL A 515 33.03 32.64 33.12
N VAL A 516 33.49 33.48 32.20
CA VAL A 516 34.42 33.11 31.11
C VAL A 516 35.76 33.80 31.32
N ASP A 517 36.90 33.09 31.21
CA ASP A 517 38.02 33.65 30.42
C ASP A 517 39.06 32.66 29.82
N ARG A 518 39.61 33.13 28.70
CA ARG A 518 40.84 32.83 27.93
C ARG A 518 41.71 31.58 28.14
N GLY A 519 42.13 31.06 26.99
CA GLY A 519 43.44 30.42 26.76
C GLY A 519 43.70 30.22 25.26
N GLU A 520 44.48 31.10 24.62
CA GLU A 520 44.86 30.97 23.21
C GLU A 520 46.04 30.00 23.02
N HIS A 521 46.03 29.21 21.92
CA HIS A 521 47.15 29.06 20.95
C HIS A 521 46.97 27.84 20.03
N GLY A 522 47.58 27.89 18.83
CA GLY A 522 48.08 26.66 18.17
C GLY A 522 47.38 26.19 16.89
N LYS A 523 47.84 26.73 15.75
CA LYS A 523 47.70 26.24 14.36
C LYS A 523 47.60 24.70 14.20
N ARG A 524 46.70 24.23 13.30
CA ARG A 524 47.01 23.48 12.05
C ARG A 524 45.76 22.98 11.32
N GLU A 525 45.84 22.92 9.98
CA GLU A 525 44.78 22.43 9.09
C GLU A 525 44.67 20.89 9.12
N ILE A 526 43.45 20.34 9.26
CA ILE A 526 43.08 19.01 8.73
C ILE A 526 41.63 19.05 8.20
N GLN A 527 41.42 18.35 7.07
CA GLN A 527 40.21 18.24 6.26
C GLN A 527 38.87 18.09 7.03
N GLY A 528 37.86 18.86 6.60
CA GLY A 528 36.52 18.89 7.19
C GLY A 528 35.61 17.73 6.78
N LYS A 529 35.13 16.97 7.77
CA LYS A 529 34.09 15.93 7.66
C LYS A 529 32.72 16.53 7.29
N PRO A 530 31.80 15.78 6.64
CA PRO A 530 30.46 16.28 6.29
C PRO A 530 29.61 16.60 7.53
N LYS A 531 28.77 17.64 7.41
CA LYS A 531 28.00 18.24 8.52
C LYS A 531 26.94 17.29 9.09
N LYS A 532 26.81 17.28 10.44
CA LYS A 532 25.80 16.53 11.22
C LYS A 532 24.33 16.94 10.99
N SER A 533 24.01 17.75 9.98
CA SER A 533 22.65 18.23 9.69
C SER A 533 21.80 17.22 8.91
N GLN A 534 22.37 16.44 7.98
CA GLN A 534 21.58 15.50 7.15
C GLN A 534 21.08 14.26 7.92
N ILE A 535 21.80 13.81 8.96
CA ILE A 535 21.46 12.60 9.74
C ILE A 535 20.21 12.82 10.64
N LYS A 536 19.80 14.07 10.89
CA LYS A 536 18.57 14.37 11.65
C LYS A 536 17.28 14.31 10.82
N GLU A 537 17.33 14.56 9.51
CA GLU A 537 16.15 14.46 8.65
C GLU A 537 15.76 13.00 8.35
N GLU A 538 16.71 12.14 7.99
CA GLU A 538 16.43 10.71 7.74
C GLU A 538 15.89 9.98 8.99
N LYS A 539 16.38 10.34 10.18
CA LYS A 539 15.84 9.79 11.45
C LYS A 539 14.43 10.28 11.74
N MET A 540 14.01 11.44 11.25
CA MET A 540 12.62 11.91 11.37
C MET A 540 11.70 11.21 10.36
N GLU A 541 12.12 11.03 9.10
CA GLU A 541 11.30 10.30 8.10
C GLU A 541 11.05 8.84 8.52
N SER A 542 12.01 8.18 9.18
CA SER A 542 11.86 6.79 9.67
C SER A 542 10.79 6.61 10.75
N TRP A 543 10.57 7.61 11.62
CA TRP A 543 9.57 7.53 12.69
C TRP A 543 8.12 7.51 12.17
N TYR A 544 7.87 8.06 10.97
CA TYR A 544 6.51 8.24 10.45
C TYR A 544 5.84 6.97 9.91
N TYR A 545 6.58 5.88 9.67
CA TYR A 545 6.01 4.65 9.09
C TYR A 545 5.57 3.60 10.13
N GLN A 546 5.98 3.72 11.41
CA GLN A 546 5.68 2.73 12.45
C GLN A 546 4.84 3.31 13.59
N GLY A 547 3.52 3.08 13.53
CA GLY A 547 2.64 3.32 14.67
C GLY A 547 2.79 2.24 15.74
N LYS A 548 3.66 2.44 16.73
CA LYS A 548 3.69 1.65 17.98
C LYS A 548 3.17 2.52 19.15
N PRO A 549 2.18 2.06 19.95
CA PRO A 549 1.79 2.75 21.18
C PRO A 549 2.86 2.55 22.27
N LYS A 550 3.11 3.58 23.08
CA LYS A 550 4.01 3.46 24.25
C LYS A 550 3.42 2.47 25.27
N LYS A 551 4.19 1.44 25.65
CA LYS A 551 3.95 0.71 26.90
C LYS A 551 4.59 1.48 28.04
N SER A 552 3.87 1.63 29.14
CA SER A 552 4.38 2.11 30.43
C SER A 552 5.39 1.11 31.00
N GLN A 553 6.50 1.61 31.54
CA GLN A 553 7.42 0.81 32.34
C GLN A 553 6.80 0.57 33.72
N ILE A 554 6.72 -0.70 34.13
CA ILE A 554 6.67 -1.07 35.54
C ILE A 554 8.13 -1.37 35.91
N LYS A 555 8.63 -0.70 36.96
CA LYS A 555 9.85 -1.11 37.65
C LYS A 555 9.46 -2.20 38.66
N GLU A 556 10.08 -3.36 38.58
CA GLU A 556 10.24 -4.21 39.76
C GLU A 556 11.58 -3.85 40.40
N GLU A 557 11.54 -3.52 41.69
CA GLU A 557 12.73 -3.39 42.53
C GLU A 557 13.03 -4.73 43.23
N LYS A 558 14.24 -4.84 43.74
CA LYS A 558 14.85 -6.09 44.20
C LYS A 558 14.15 -6.67 45.44
N GLY A 559 14.05 -8.00 45.47
CA GLY A 559 13.66 -8.83 46.60
C GLY A 559 13.94 -10.29 46.27
#